data_AF-A0A7X9Q4Y4-F1
#
_entry.id   AF-A0A7X9Q4Y4-F1
#
_cell.length_a   1.000
_cell.length_b   1.000
_cell.length_c   1.000
_cell.angle_alpha   90.00
_cell.angle_beta   90.00
_cell.angle_gamma   90.00
#
_symmetry.space_group_name_H-M   'P 1'
#
loop_
_entity.id
_entity.type
_entity.pdbx_description
1 polymer ?
#
loop_
_entity_poly.entity_id
_entity_poly.type
_entity_poly.pdbx_seq_one_letter_code
_entity_poly.pdbx_strand_id
1 'polypeptide(L)'
;FEGIITIPKTAIAYLKEQMQKKLTDLNEILIKDGWIDENKSRITCIKEKLEGADWKKEKKEIKLLLDFYDNEIKEIFDFYKKIGNGFTQLEEQVHELRRKLRWLSIYPQAMLGSIQYTNSAHPIAELPKYLTPEILNSPYNIFPEAGSNKYFLLLEKNYFFSLSWMINELGNEKDKGLGIYQLAAALEHTENLDKEKAIARAGEILLGNAKALEQILHYCHTICTDFFKERNLNKLVYGIAKASE
;
A
#
# COMPACT_ATOMS: atom_id res chain seq x y z
N PHE A 1 -2.25 -5.74 24.39
CA PHE A 1 -2.02 -7.20 24.33
C PHE A 1 -1.38 -7.62 25.65
N GLU A 2 -2.13 -8.29 26.53
CA GLU A 2 -1.67 -8.72 27.87
C GLU A 2 -1.45 -10.26 27.91
N GLY A 3 -0.57 -10.75 27.03
CA GLY A 3 -0.16 -12.15 27.03
C GLY A 3 1.28 -12.26 26.54
N ILE A 4 2.10 -13.06 27.22
CA ILE A 4 3.48 -13.33 26.80
C ILE A 4 3.41 -14.24 25.57
N ILE A 5 3.56 -13.64 24.38
CA ILE A 5 3.70 -14.39 23.13
C ILE A 5 4.95 -15.25 23.23
N THR A 6 4.78 -16.57 23.30
CA THR A 6 5.89 -17.52 23.41
C THR A 6 6.05 -18.29 22.11
N ILE A 7 6.95 -17.82 21.25
CA ILE A 7 7.28 -18.48 19.98
C ILE A 7 8.30 -19.62 20.25
N PRO A 8 8.12 -20.82 19.68
CA PRO A 8 9.08 -21.91 19.83
C PRO A 8 10.51 -21.52 19.41
N LYS A 9 11.51 -21.86 20.24
CA LYS A 9 12.92 -21.52 19.98
C LYS A 9 13.43 -22.10 18.65
N THR A 10 12.96 -23.29 18.27
CA THR A 10 13.28 -23.94 16.99
C THR A 10 12.75 -23.13 15.81
N ALA A 11 11.51 -22.65 15.88
CA ALA A 11 10.93 -21.77 14.87
C ALA A 11 11.70 -20.44 14.75
N ILE A 12 12.12 -19.85 15.88
CA ILE A 12 12.96 -18.64 15.86
C ILE A 12 14.30 -18.90 15.17
N ALA A 13 14.96 -20.03 15.47
CA ALA A 13 16.23 -20.40 14.84
C ALA A 13 16.07 -20.55 13.32
N TYR A 14 15.01 -21.24 12.87
CA TYR A 14 14.69 -21.38 11.46
C TYR A 14 14.47 -20.02 10.78
N LEU A 15 13.67 -19.13 11.38
CA LEU A 15 13.40 -17.80 10.81
C LEU A 15 14.68 -16.95 10.69
N LYS A 16 15.60 -17.05 11.65
CA LYS A 16 16.90 -16.38 11.58
C LYS A 16 17.75 -16.90 10.43
N GLU A 17 17.75 -18.21 10.19
CA GLU A 17 18.45 -18.81 9.06
C GLU A 17 17.86 -18.33 7.72
N GLN A 18 16.53 -18.36 7.59
CA GLN A 18 15.85 -17.86 6.38
C GLN A 18 16.13 -16.37 6.13
N MET A 19 16.16 -15.56 7.19
CA MET A 19 16.50 -14.14 7.08
C MET A 19 17.91 -13.95 6.50
N GLN A 20 18.90 -14.70 6.98
CA GLN A 20 20.27 -14.61 6.45
C GLN A 20 20.35 -15.05 4.99
N LYS A 21 19.67 -16.14 4.64
CA LYS A 21 19.58 -16.59 3.25
C LYS A 21 18.98 -15.51 2.36
N LYS A 22 17.87 -14.88 2.78
CA LYS A 22 17.21 -13.83 1.99
C LYS A 22 18.06 -12.56 1.87
N LEU A 23 18.87 -12.24 2.87
CA LEU A 23 19.83 -11.15 2.78
C LEU A 23 20.90 -11.43 1.73
N THR A 24 21.43 -12.66 1.69
CA THR A 24 22.37 -13.09 0.64
C THR A 24 21.71 -13.03 -0.74
N ASP A 25 20.52 -13.62 -0.91
CA ASP A 25 19.75 -13.60 -2.16
C ASP A 25 19.56 -12.14 -2.66
N LEU A 26 19.22 -11.22 -1.75
CA LEU A 26 19.04 -9.80 -2.07
C LEU A 26 20.34 -9.16 -2.55
N ASN A 27 21.45 -9.37 -1.86
CA ASN A 27 22.75 -8.82 -2.26
C ASN A 27 23.19 -9.32 -3.63
N GLU A 28 22.98 -10.61 -3.91
CA GLU A 28 23.26 -11.20 -5.21
C GLU A 28 22.42 -10.55 -6.32
N ILE A 29 21.12 -10.34 -6.08
CA ILE A 29 20.24 -9.65 -7.03
C ILE A 29 20.71 -8.21 -7.26
N LEU A 30 21.05 -7.46 -6.20
CA LEU A 30 21.48 -6.07 -6.33
C LEU A 30 22.78 -5.93 -7.14
N ILE A 31 23.72 -6.86 -6.99
CA ILE A 31 24.96 -6.89 -7.79
C ILE A 31 24.64 -7.30 -9.22
N LYS A 32 23.93 -8.42 -9.40
CA LYS A 32 23.58 -8.97 -10.72
C LYS A 32 22.82 -7.97 -11.59
N ASP A 33 21.90 -7.23 -10.98
CA ASP A 33 21.08 -6.23 -11.67
C ASP A 33 21.77 -4.86 -11.74
N GLY A 34 23.06 -4.75 -11.36
CA GLY A 34 23.86 -3.53 -11.50
C GLY A 34 23.37 -2.37 -10.63
N TRP A 35 22.64 -2.65 -9.55
CA TRP A 35 22.31 -1.66 -8.52
C TRP A 35 23.52 -1.35 -7.64
N ILE A 36 24.38 -2.35 -7.43
CA ILE A 36 25.65 -2.24 -6.70
C ILE A 36 26.77 -2.71 -7.64
N ASP A 37 27.33 -1.79 -8.40
CA ASP A 37 28.51 -2.02 -9.23
C ASP A 37 29.43 -0.79 -9.25
N GLU A 38 30.70 -0.98 -9.59
CA GLU A 38 31.69 0.11 -9.66
C GLU A 38 31.34 1.11 -10.76
N ASN A 39 30.67 0.64 -11.81
CA ASN A 39 30.32 1.42 -12.99
C ASN A 39 29.01 2.22 -12.84
N LYS A 40 28.28 2.06 -11.72
CA LYS A 40 26.98 2.68 -11.45
C LYS A 40 25.97 2.47 -12.58
N SER A 41 25.97 1.28 -13.20
CA SER A 41 25.30 1.03 -14.49
C SER A 41 23.80 1.34 -14.43
N ARG A 42 23.12 0.98 -13.34
CA ARG A 42 21.69 1.24 -13.19
C ARG A 42 21.37 2.74 -13.08
N ILE A 43 22.21 3.50 -12.38
CA ILE A 43 22.04 4.96 -12.26
C ILE A 43 22.27 5.64 -13.61
N THR A 44 23.28 5.19 -14.37
CA THR A 44 23.54 5.68 -15.73
C THR A 44 22.33 5.42 -16.64
N CYS A 45 21.78 4.21 -16.64
CA CYS A 45 20.58 3.87 -17.41
C CYS A 45 19.38 4.76 -17.04
N ILE A 46 19.20 5.09 -15.75
CA ILE A 46 18.13 6.01 -15.32
C ILE A 46 18.36 7.40 -15.89
N LYS A 47 19.60 7.93 -15.82
CA LYS A 47 19.94 9.25 -16.36
C LYS A 47 19.69 9.33 -17.86
N GLU A 48 20.14 8.34 -18.62
CA GLU A 48 19.92 8.28 -20.08
C GLU A 48 18.43 8.31 -20.43
N LYS A 49 17.58 7.59 -19.68
CA LYS A 49 16.13 7.63 -19.86
C LYS A 49 15.52 8.99 -19.52
N LEU A 50 16.04 9.67 -18.50
CA LEU A 50 15.57 11.02 -18.11
C LEU A 50 16.00 12.09 -19.11
N GLU A 51 17.20 11.98 -19.68
CA GLU A 51 17.71 12.87 -20.74
C GLU A 51 16.90 12.74 -22.03
N GLY A 52 16.49 11.52 -22.38
CA GLY A 52 15.63 11.25 -23.54
C GLY A 52 14.14 11.48 -23.31
N ALA A 53 13.72 11.87 -22.10
CA ALA A 53 12.30 12.02 -21.79
C ALA A 53 11.71 13.29 -22.43
N ASP A 54 10.53 13.14 -23.04
CA ASP A 54 9.77 14.22 -23.66
C ASP A 54 8.96 14.97 -22.60
N TRP A 55 9.67 15.80 -21.83
CA TRP A 55 9.12 16.63 -20.76
C TRP A 55 8.07 17.59 -21.31
N LYS A 56 6.83 17.44 -20.85
CA LYS A 56 5.71 18.26 -21.32
C LYS A 56 5.71 19.62 -20.62
N LYS A 57 5.05 20.59 -21.25
CA LYS A 57 4.75 21.87 -20.60
C LYS A 57 3.77 21.64 -19.45
N GLU A 58 3.93 22.42 -18.38
CA GLU A 58 3.19 22.35 -17.11
C GLU A 58 1.71 21.96 -17.27
N LYS A 59 0.91 22.73 -18.02
CA LYS A 59 -0.53 22.45 -18.21
C LYS A 59 -0.80 21.06 -18.81
N LYS A 60 0.02 20.64 -19.78
CA LYS A 60 -0.13 19.35 -20.45
C LYS A 60 0.34 18.21 -19.54
N GLU A 61 1.39 18.43 -18.76
CA GLU A 61 1.86 17.48 -17.76
C GLU A 61 0.81 17.20 -16.69
N ILE A 62 0.19 18.24 -16.12
CA ILE A 62 -0.89 18.06 -15.14
C ILE A 62 -2.11 17.36 -15.77
N LYS A 63 -2.39 17.59 -17.05
CA LYS A 63 -3.46 16.86 -17.76
C LYS A 63 -3.12 15.37 -17.93
N LEU A 64 -1.88 15.04 -18.26
CA LEU A 64 -1.43 13.64 -18.31
C LEU A 64 -1.50 12.98 -16.93
N LEU A 65 -1.17 13.72 -15.87
CA LEU A 65 -1.27 13.21 -14.49
C LEU A 65 -2.72 12.95 -14.09
N LEU A 66 -3.66 13.83 -14.47
CA LEU A 66 -5.09 13.60 -14.30
C LEU A 66 -5.54 12.31 -15.01
N ASP A 67 -5.22 12.17 -16.30
CA ASP A 67 -5.61 11.00 -17.09
C ASP A 67 -4.98 9.70 -16.51
N PHE A 68 -3.76 9.81 -15.99
CA PHE A 68 -3.07 8.71 -15.30
C PHE A 68 -3.79 8.31 -14.00
N TYR A 69 -4.17 9.27 -13.15
CA TYR A 69 -4.95 9.00 -11.93
C TYR A 69 -6.30 8.32 -12.25
N ASP A 70 -7.00 8.79 -13.28
CA ASP A 70 -8.27 8.20 -13.71
C ASP A 70 -8.08 6.74 -14.17
N ASN A 71 -6.99 6.46 -14.90
CA ASN A 71 -6.66 5.09 -15.31
C ASN A 71 -6.30 4.19 -14.10
N GLU A 72 -5.46 4.66 -13.19
CA GLU A 72 -5.09 3.91 -11.98
C GLU A 72 -6.31 3.58 -11.12
N ILE A 73 -7.21 4.56 -10.91
CA ILE A 73 -8.47 4.35 -10.18
C ILE A 73 -9.32 3.28 -10.89
N LYS A 74 -9.45 3.35 -12.21
CA LYS A 74 -10.17 2.34 -12.99
C LYS A 74 -9.54 0.95 -12.82
N GLU A 75 -8.22 0.84 -12.92
CA GLU A 75 -7.51 -0.43 -12.72
C GLU A 75 -7.69 -0.99 -11.31
N ILE A 76 -7.72 -0.14 -10.28
CA ILE A 76 -8.04 -0.54 -8.90
C ILE A 76 -9.45 -1.11 -8.82
N PHE A 77 -10.44 -0.43 -9.41
CA PHE A 77 -11.82 -0.94 -9.45
C PHE A 77 -11.91 -2.27 -10.19
N ASP A 78 -11.25 -2.41 -11.34
CA ASP A 78 -11.29 -3.62 -12.14
C ASP A 78 -10.55 -4.78 -11.43
N PHE A 79 -9.48 -4.49 -10.70
CA PHE A 79 -8.82 -5.46 -9.82
C PHE A 79 -9.76 -5.91 -8.70
N TYR A 80 -10.40 -4.98 -7.99
CA TYR A 80 -11.31 -5.31 -6.90
C TYR A 80 -12.52 -6.13 -7.37
N LYS A 81 -13.10 -5.79 -8.53
CA LYS A 81 -14.20 -6.58 -9.14
C LYS A 81 -13.81 -8.02 -9.43
N LYS A 82 -12.56 -8.28 -9.85
CA LYS A 82 -12.06 -9.63 -10.17
C LYS A 82 -11.95 -10.53 -8.94
N ILE A 83 -11.77 -9.95 -7.75
CA ILE A 83 -11.69 -10.71 -6.48
C ILE A 83 -13.05 -11.35 -6.14
N GLY A 84 -14.16 -10.73 -6.53
CA GLY A 84 -15.50 -11.29 -6.33
C GLY A 84 -15.97 -11.22 -4.87
N ASN A 85 -16.50 -12.34 -4.35
CA ASN A 85 -17.27 -12.39 -3.09
C ASN A 85 -16.42 -12.54 -1.81
N GLY A 86 -15.09 -12.39 -1.89
CA GLY A 86 -14.24 -12.53 -0.71
C GLY A 86 -12.75 -12.59 -1.03
N PHE A 87 -11.93 -12.15 -0.08
CA PHE A 87 -10.50 -12.44 -0.14
C PHE A 87 -10.22 -13.88 0.30
N THR A 88 -9.37 -14.55 -0.46
CA THR A 88 -8.89 -15.92 -0.21
C THR A 88 -7.37 -15.97 -0.07
N GLN A 89 -6.67 -14.97 -0.60
CA GLN A 89 -5.22 -14.89 -0.58
C GLN A 89 -4.75 -13.52 -0.08
N LEU A 90 -3.84 -13.53 0.88
CA LEU A 90 -3.36 -12.30 1.50
C LEU A 90 -2.44 -11.52 0.56
N GLU A 91 -1.43 -12.18 -0.02
CA GLU A 91 -0.42 -11.51 -0.84
C GLU A 91 -1.01 -11.12 -2.21
N GLU A 92 -1.63 -12.07 -2.91
CA GLU A 92 -2.10 -11.86 -4.27
C GLU A 92 -3.33 -10.95 -4.38
N GLN A 93 -4.08 -10.76 -3.28
CA GLN A 93 -5.31 -9.96 -3.31
C GLN A 93 -5.27 -8.78 -2.33
N VAL A 94 -5.12 -9.02 -1.02
CA VAL A 94 -5.13 -7.93 -0.02
C VAL A 94 -3.92 -7.02 -0.20
N HIS A 95 -2.73 -7.59 -0.29
CA HIS A 95 -1.49 -6.84 -0.44
C HIS A 95 -1.40 -6.15 -1.79
N GLU A 96 -1.73 -6.84 -2.89
CA GLU A 96 -1.76 -6.21 -4.21
C GLU A 96 -2.81 -5.08 -4.31
N LEU A 97 -4.00 -5.23 -3.72
CA LEU A 97 -4.98 -4.14 -3.66
C LEU A 97 -4.39 -2.94 -2.91
N ARG A 98 -3.82 -3.17 -1.73
CA ARG A 98 -3.17 -2.12 -0.95
C ARG A 98 -2.05 -1.45 -1.74
N ARG A 99 -1.23 -2.21 -2.46
CA ARG A 99 -0.12 -1.69 -3.26
C ARG A 99 -0.63 -0.76 -4.36
N LYS A 100 -1.72 -1.13 -5.05
CA LYS A 100 -2.37 -0.28 -6.05
C LYS A 100 -2.93 1.00 -5.43
N LEU A 101 -3.65 0.89 -4.30
CA LEU A 101 -4.16 2.06 -3.57
C LEU A 101 -3.03 2.99 -3.11
N ARG A 102 -1.92 2.43 -2.59
CA ARG A 102 -0.78 3.19 -2.07
C ARG A 102 -0.10 4.05 -3.14
N TRP A 103 -0.12 3.65 -4.40
CA TRP A 103 0.46 4.49 -5.46
C TRP A 103 -0.23 5.86 -5.54
N LEU A 104 -1.56 5.91 -5.42
CA LEU A 104 -2.33 7.16 -5.41
C LEU A 104 -1.94 8.11 -4.28
N SER A 105 -1.41 7.59 -3.16
CA SER A 105 -0.91 8.40 -2.03
C SER A 105 0.58 8.74 -2.12
N ILE A 106 1.36 8.05 -2.96
CA ILE A 106 2.78 8.31 -3.17
C ILE A 106 2.98 9.44 -4.19
N TYR A 107 2.16 9.51 -5.24
CA TYR A 107 2.34 10.52 -6.29
C TYR A 107 2.38 11.97 -5.78
N PRO A 108 1.58 12.40 -4.78
CA PRO A 108 1.68 13.77 -4.27
C PRO A 108 3.08 14.10 -3.73
N GLN A 109 3.75 13.12 -3.10
CA GLN A 109 5.13 13.27 -2.62
C GLN A 109 6.13 13.28 -3.77
N ALA A 110 5.94 12.38 -4.74
CA ALA A 110 6.86 12.22 -5.87
C ALA A 110 6.82 13.41 -6.86
N MET A 111 5.66 14.07 -6.99
CA MET A 111 5.42 15.15 -7.95
C MET A 111 5.72 16.56 -7.40
N LEU A 112 6.40 16.64 -6.24
CA LEU A 112 7.02 17.85 -5.68
C LEU A 112 6.12 19.10 -5.76
N GLY A 113 4.92 19.01 -5.20
CA GLY A 113 4.00 20.14 -5.08
C GLY A 113 3.06 20.35 -6.28
N SER A 114 3.17 19.56 -7.33
CA SER A 114 2.27 19.60 -8.50
C SER A 114 0.86 19.05 -8.22
N ILE A 115 0.71 18.33 -7.11
CA ILE A 115 -0.57 17.84 -6.60
C ILE A 115 -0.85 18.54 -5.28
N GLN A 116 -2.02 19.16 -5.15
CA GLN A 116 -2.40 19.95 -3.99
C GLN A 116 -3.77 19.53 -3.46
N TYR A 117 -4.04 19.84 -2.19
CA TYR A 117 -5.36 19.62 -1.63
C TYR A 117 -6.35 20.67 -2.10
N THR A 118 -7.60 20.24 -2.16
CA THR A 118 -8.76 21.11 -2.15
C THR A 118 -9.77 20.61 -1.12
N ASN A 119 -10.57 21.52 -0.59
CA ASN A 119 -11.69 21.17 0.26
C ASN A 119 -12.97 21.31 -0.57
N SER A 120 -13.75 20.24 -0.65
CA SER A 120 -15.11 20.36 -1.20
C SER A 120 -16.06 20.80 -0.08
N ALA A 121 -17.03 21.67 -0.39
CA ALA A 121 -18.03 22.13 0.58
C ALA A 121 -19.14 21.09 0.88
N HIS A 122 -18.96 19.83 0.48
CA HIS A 122 -20.02 18.83 0.54
C HIS A 122 -19.93 18.06 1.87
N PRO A 123 -20.90 18.20 2.79
CA PRO A 123 -20.98 17.36 3.97
C PRO A 123 -21.41 15.94 3.55
N ILE A 124 -20.65 14.93 3.97
CA ILE A 124 -20.87 13.55 3.54
C ILE A 124 -20.85 12.65 4.77
N ALA A 125 -21.97 11.96 4.99
CA ALA A 125 -22.27 11.28 6.24
C ALA A 125 -21.36 10.06 6.50
N GLU A 126 -20.80 9.47 5.45
CA GLU A 126 -20.03 8.23 5.50
C GLU A 126 -18.53 8.45 5.76
N LEU A 127 -18.01 9.66 5.51
CA LEU A 127 -16.58 9.99 5.67
C LEU A 127 -16.04 9.96 7.11
N PRO A 128 -16.78 10.38 8.16
CA PRO A 128 -16.24 10.51 9.50
C PRO A 128 -15.55 9.26 10.06
N LYS A 129 -16.00 8.06 9.68
CA LYS A 129 -15.40 6.79 10.12
C LYS A 129 -13.95 6.60 9.66
N TYR A 130 -13.55 7.27 8.58
CA TYR A 130 -12.19 7.22 8.05
C TYR A 130 -11.27 8.32 8.61
N LEU A 131 -11.85 9.39 9.16
CA LEU A 131 -11.12 10.57 9.62
C LEU A 131 -10.66 10.40 11.07
N THR A 132 -9.94 9.33 11.34
CA THR A 132 -9.43 9.04 12.69
C THR A 132 -8.29 10.00 13.07
N PRO A 133 -8.02 10.21 14.37
CA PRO A 133 -6.90 11.06 14.80
C PRO A 133 -5.56 10.63 14.21
N GLU A 134 -5.32 9.33 14.05
CA GLU A 134 -4.09 8.81 13.43
C GLU A 134 -3.96 9.27 11.97
N ILE A 135 -5.05 9.21 11.21
CA ILE A 135 -5.06 9.61 9.80
C ILE A 135 -4.95 11.13 9.65
N LEU A 136 -5.69 11.89 10.46
CA LEU A 136 -5.66 13.35 10.41
C LEU A 136 -4.27 13.93 10.73
N ASN A 137 -3.52 13.25 11.60
CA ASN A 137 -2.19 13.69 12.05
C ASN A 137 -1.03 12.93 11.37
N SER A 138 -1.32 12.10 10.36
CA SER A 138 -0.28 11.31 9.69
C SER A 138 0.67 12.20 8.89
N PRO A 139 2.00 12.08 9.07
CA PRO A 139 2.98 12.85 8.29
C PRO A 139 2.91 12.53 6.79
N TYR A 140 2.46 11.32 6.44
CA TYR A 140 2.29 10.90 5.04
C TYR A 140 1.14 11.62 4.33
N ASN A 141 0.26 12.27 5.08
CA ASN A 141 -0.87 13.03 4.56
C ASN A 141 -0.55 14.52 4.37
N ILE A 142 0.69 14.95 4.60
CA ILE A 142 1.13 16.32 4.36
C ILE A 142 1.73 16.39 2.96
N PHE A 143 1.12 17.14 2.05
CA PHE A 143 1.65 17.31 0.69
C PHE A 143 2.83 18.29 0.67
N PRO A 144 3.81 18.08 -0.23
CA PRO A 144 4.87 19.06 -0.44
C PRO A 144 4.31 20.43 -0.84
N GLU A 145 5.01 21.48 -0.44
CA GLU A 145 4.71 22.86 -0.84
C GLU A 145 4.64 23.02 -2.37
N ALA A 146 3.70 23.84 -2.83
CA ALA A 146 3.46 24.07 -4.26
C ALA A 146 4.67 24.66 -5.01
N GLY A 147 5.56 25.37 -4.32
CA GLY A 147 6.74 25.99 -4.92
C GLY A 147 6.38 26.96 -6.05
N SER A 148 7.08 26.86 -7.18
CA SER A 148 6.85 27.70 -8.37
C SER A 148 5.88 27.10 -9.39
N ASN A 149 5.17 26.02 -9.04
CA ASN A 149 4.22 25.38 -9.95
C ASN A 149 3.03 26.30 -10.23
N LYS A 150 2.62 26.41 -11.50
CA LYS A 150 1.48 27.26 -11.92
C LYS A 150 0.19 26.49 -12.14
N TYR A 151 0.28 25.18 -12.32
CA TYR A 151 -0.85 24.29 -12.55
C TYR A 151 -0.80 23.15 -11.54
N PHE A 152 -1.96 22.75 -11.05
CA PHE A 152 -2.07 21.74 -10.00
C PHE A 152 -3.13 20.71 -10.34
N LEU A 153 -2.85 19.44 -10.05
CA LEU A 153 -3.88 18.45 -9.86
C LEU A 153 -4.44 18.61 -8.43
N LEU A 154 -5.75 18.82 -8.31
CA LEU A 154 -6.41 18.96 -7.02
C LEU A 154 -7.00 17.62 -6.58
N LEU A 155 -6.62 17.18 -5.38
CA LEU A 155 -7.24 16.04 -4.70
C LEU A 155 -8.13 16.55 -3.57
N GLU A 156 -9.33 15.97 -3.46
CA GLU A 156 -10.24 16.27 -2.36
C GLU A 156 -9.67 15.68 -1.06
N LYS A 157 -9.48 16.56 -0.07
CA LYS A 157 -8.70 16.27 1.14
C LYS A 157 -9.29 15.11 1.97
N ASN A 158 -10.59 15.12 2.21
CA ASN A 158 -11.22 14.10 3.04
C ASN A 158 -11.27 12.74 2.33
N TYR A 159 -11.44 12.73 1.02
CA TYR A 159 -11.34 11.49 0.23
C TYR A 159 -9.90 10.96 0.19
N PHE A 160 -8.91 11.83 0.12
CA PHE A 160 -7.52 11.43 0.27
C PHE A 160 -7.25 10.82 1.66
N PHE A 161 -7.81 11.40 2.72
CA PHE A 161 -7.72 10.82 4.05
C PHE A 161 -8.43 9.47 4.16
N SER A 162 -9.58 9.29 3.48
CA SER A 162 -10.23 7.98 3.41
C SER A 162 -9.37 6.91 2.70
N LEU A 163 -8.67 7.30 1.63
CA LEU A 163 -7.69 6.45 0.96
C LEU A 163 -6.54 6.10 1.92
N SER A 164 -6.01 7.08 2.63
CA SER A 164 -4.94 6.89 3.62
C SER A 164 -5.34 5.92 4.73
N TRP A 165 -6.56 6.05 5.24
CA TRP A 165 -7.15 5.10 6.20
C TRP A 165 -7.17 3.68 5.63
N MET A 166 -7.67 3.50 4.40
CA MET A 166 -7.74 2.18 3.77
C MET A 166 -6.35 1.55 3.59
N ILE A 167 -5.36 2.35 3.19
CA ILE A 167 -3.97 1.87 3.06
C ILE A 167 -3.40 1.46 4.43
N ASN A 168 -3.71 2.21 5.49
CA ASN A 168 -3.26 1.92 6.85
C ASN A 168 -3.88 0.62 7.37
N GLU A 169 -5.21 0.51 7.31
CA GLU A 169 -5.95 -0.66 7.80
C GLU A 169 -5.54 -1.94 7.07
N LEU A 170 -5.52 -1.92 5.73
CA LEU A 170 -5.04 -3.08 4.97
C LEU A 170 -3.58 -3.41 5.26
N GLY A 171 -2.76 -2.40 5.61
CA GLY A 171 -1.37 -2.59 6.00
C GLY A 171 -1.24 -3.33 7.32
N ASN A 172 -1.97 -2.87 8.34
CA ASN A 172 -1.99 -3.46 9.68
C ASN A 172 -2.43 -4.93 9.61
N GLU A 173 -3.50 -5.22 8.86
CA GLU A 173 -4.02 -6.57 8.70
C GLU A 173 -3.11 -7.47 7.86
N LYS A 174 -2.50 -6.92 6.81
CA LYS A 174 -1.50 -7.64 6.01
C LYS A 174 -0.27 -8.01 6.84
N ASP A 175 0.21 -7.13 7.72
CA ASP A 175 1.38 -7.43 8.54
C ASP A 175 1.07 -8.51 9.59
N LYS A 176 -0.14 -8.50 10.17
CA LYS A 176 -0.63 -9.61 11.02
C LYS A 176 -0.66 -10.94 10.24
N GLY A 177 -1.26 -10.93 9.04
CA GLY A 177 -1.39 -12.14 8.22
C GLY A 177 -0.04 -12.68 7.72
N LEU A 178 0.91 -11.81 7.38
CA LEU A 178 2.28 -12.22 7.06
C LEU A 178 3.00 -12.85 8.25
N GLY A 179 2.79 -12.32 9.46
CA GLY A 179 3.31 -12.92 10.68
C GLY A 179 2.83 -14.36 10.85
N ILE A 180 1.54 -14.62 10.59
CA ILE A 180 0.96 -15.97 10.61
C ILE A 180 1.65 -16.86 9.57
N TYR A 181 1.78 -16.44 8.32
CA TYR A 181 2.42 -17.25 7.28
C TYR A 181 3.89 -17.57 7.57
N GLN A 182 4.64 -16.59 8.06
CA GLN A 182 6.05 -16.78 8.41
C GLN A 182 6.22 -17.79 9.54
N LEU A 183 5.42 -17.65 10.61
CA LEU A 183 5.48 -18.60 11.72
C LEU A 183 4.96 -19.98 11.29
N ALA A 184 3.89 -20.06 10.49
CA ALA A 184 3.38 -21.31 9.97
C ALA A 184 4.46 -22.07 9.18
N ALA A 185 5.15 -21.42 8.25
CA ALA A 185 6.24 -22.04 7.49
C ALA A 185 7.36 -22.58 8.41
N ALA A 186 7.68 -21.85 9.50
CA ALA A 186 8.65 -22.32 10.48
C ALA A 186 8.14 -23.54 11.26
N LEU A 187 6.86 -23.57 11.62
CA LEU A 187 6.23 -24.68 12.35
C LEU A 187 6.06 -25.93 11.47
N GLU A 188 5.73 -25.79 10.19
CA GLU A 188 5.72 -26.89 9.21
C GLU A 188 7.10 -27.58 9.20
N HIS A 189 8.17 -26.79 9.14
CA HIS A 189 9.53 -27.32 9.09
C HIS A 189 10.04 -27.89 10.42
N THR A 190 9.72 -27.24 11.54
CA THR A 190 10.32 -27.59 12.85
C THR A 190 9.49 -28.55 13.68
N GLU A 191 8.19 -28.65 13.42
CA GLU A 191 7.26 -29.53 14.13
C GLU A 191 6.59 -30.56 13.21
N ASN A 192 6.91 -30.57 11.90
CA ASN A 192 6.34 -31.48 10.91
C ASN A 192 4.80 -31.43 10.86
N LEU A 193 4.24 -30.23 11.01
CA LEU A 193 2.81 -29.98 10.89
C LEU A 193 2.43 -29.86 9.41
N ASP A 194 1.20 -30.27 9.07
CA ASP A 194 0.61 -29.87 7.79
C ASP A 194 0.33 -28.35 7.77
N LYS A 195 0.25 -27.80 6.55
CA LYS A 195 0.09 -26.36 6.32
C LYS A 195 -1.11 -25.76 7.05
N GLU A 196 -2.26 -26.44 7.05
CA GLU A 196 -3.48 -25.93 7.68
C GLU A 196 -3.35 -25.88 9.21
N LYS A 197 -2.80 -26.93 9.84
CA LYS A 197 -2.52 -26.96 11.28
C LYS A 197 -1.43 -25.96 11.67
N ALA A 198 -0.42 -25.78 10.85
CA ALA A 198 0.64 -24.80 11.09
C ALA A 198 0.10 -23.36 11.06
N ILE A 199 -0.79 -23.04 10.12
CA ILE A 199 -1.49 -21.75 10.06
C ILE A 199 -2.35 -21.54 11.30
N ALA A 200 -3.16 -22.53 11.67
CA ALA A 200 -4.02 -22.46 12.86
C ALA A 200 -3.19 -22.22 14.12
N ARG A 201 -2.12 -23.00 14.32
CA ARG A 201 -1.23 -22.87 15.47
C ARG A 201 -0.49 -21.53 15.48
N ALA A 202 -0.05 -21.04 14.33
CA ALA A 202 0.57 -19.72 14.22
C ALA A 202 -0.42 -18.60 14.61
N GLY A 203 -1.69 -18.71 14.20
CA GLY A 203 -2.76 -17.80 14.59
C GLY A 203 -3.03 -17.81 16.11
N GLU A 204 -3.03 -18.99 16.74
CA GLU A 204 -3.15 -19.12 18.19
C GLU A 204 -1.98 -18.47 18.93
N ILE A 205 -0.74 -18.72 18.50
CA ILE A 205 0.45 -18.17 19.14
C ILE A 205 0.50 -16.63 19.04
N LEU A 206 0.22 -16.09 17.85
CA LEU A 206 0.41 -14.66 17.59
C LEU A 206 -0.79 -13.81 18.02
N LEU A 207 -2.01 -14.35 17.83
CA LEU A 207 -3.24 -13.58 17.97
C LEU A 207 -4.27 -14.24 18.89
N GLY A 208 -3.93 -15.36 19.54
CA GLY A 208 -4.83 -16.08 20.44
C GLY A 208 -6.02 -16.75 19.73
N ASN A 209 -5.96 -16.92 18.41
CA ASN A 209 -7.07 -17.45 17.62
C ASN A 209 -6.62 -18.29 16.42
N ALA A 210 -7.01 -19.56 16.39
CA ALA A 210 -6.75 -20.48 15.28
C ALA A 210 -7.34 -20.03 13.93
N LYS A 211 -8.43 -19.25 13.95
CA LYS A 211 -9.09 -18.73 12.75
C LYS A 211 -8.68 -17.30 12.42
N ALA A 212 -7.58 -16.80 12.99
CA ALA A 212 -7.19 -15.40 12.81
C ALA A 212 -6.99 -15.03 11.34
N LEU A 213 -6.39 -15.90 10.52
CA LEU A 213 -6.19 -15.60 9.09
C LEU A 213 -7.52 -15.45 8.32
N GLU A 214 -8.49 -16.33 8.57
CA GLU A 214 -9.82 -16.24 7.97
C GLU A 214 -10.52 -14.93 8.37
N GLN A 215 -10.42 -14.56 9.65
CA GLN A 215 -10.99 -13.31 10.16
C GLN A 215 -10.33 -12.08 9.56
N ILE A 216 -9.01 -12.09 9.38
CA ILE A 216 -8.25 -11.04 8.70
C ILE A 216 -8.78 -10.86 7.27
N LEU A 217 -8.86 -11.95 6.49
CA LEU A 217 -9.34 -11.90 5.11
C LEU A 217 -10.79 -11.40 5.02
N HIS A 218 -11.65 -11.87 5.93
CA HIS A 218 -13.05 -11.44 6.01
C HIS A 218 -13.19 -9.96 6.37
N TYR A 219 -12.43 -9.49 7.36
CA TYR A 219 -12.43 -8.08 7.77
C TYR A 219 -11.94 -7.18 6.63
N CYS A 220 -10.80 -7.50 6.01
CA CYS A 220 -10.28 -6.79 4.84
C CYS A 220 -11.33 -6.70 3.73
N HIS A 221 -12.04 -7.80 3.44
CA HIS A 221 -13.07 -7.81 2.40
C HIS A 221 -14.24 -6.88 2.76
N THR A 222 -14.67 -6.90 4.03
CA THR A 222 -15.77 -6.08 4.53
C THR A 222 -15.46 -4.59 4.40
N ILE A 223 -14.31 -4.15 4.91
CA ILE A 223 -13.95 -2.72 4.85
C ILE A 223 -13.74 -2.24 3.41
N CYS A 224 -13.18 -3.08 2.54
CA CYS A 224 -13.05 -2.79 1.12
C CYS A 224 -14.42 -2.67 0.45
N THR A 225 -15.34 -3.58 0.75
CA THR A 225 -16.70 -3.57 0.20
C THR A 225 -17.39 -2.24 0.46
N ASP A 226 -17.33 -1.75 1.70
CA ASP A 226 -17.94 -0.46 2.07
C ASP A 226 -17.26 0.69 1.33
N PHE A 227 -15.92 0.74 1.37
CA PHE A 227 -15.14 1.80 0.73
C PHE A 227 -15.39 1.91 -0.79
N PHE A 228 -15.49 0.77 -1.49
CA PHE A 228 -15.77 0.74 -2.92
C PHE A 228 -17.24 1.04 -3.24
N LYS A 229 -18.20 0.60 -2.41
CA LYS A 229 -19.63 0.95 -2.56
C LYS A 229 -19.86 2.45 -2.42
N GLU A 230 -19.15 3.11 -1.51
CA GLU A 230 -19.23 4.55 -1.27
C GLU A 230 -18.58 5.41 -2.36
N ARG A 231 -17.87 4.77 -3.29
CA ARG A 231 -17.18 5.40 -4.43
C ARG A 231 -16.19 6.47 -4.00
N ASN A 232 -15.49 6.25 -2.89
CA ASN A 232 -14.55 7.22 -2.33
C ASN A 232 -13.43 7.58 -3.32
N LEU A 233 -12.93 6.62 -4.11
CA LEU A 233 -11.92 6.88 -5.15
C LEU A 233 -12.44 7.73 -6.32
N ASN A 234 -13.70 7.57 -6.74
CA ASN A 234 -14.24 8.38 -7.84
C ASN A 234 -14.37 9.87 -7.49
N LYS A 235 -14.32 10.18 -6.20
CA LYS A 235 -14.46 11.53 -5.65
C LYS A 235 -13.11 12.10 -5.20
N LEU A 236 -12.04 11.32 -5.33
CA LEU A 236 -10.69 11.71 -4.94
C LEU A 236 -10.15 12.85 -5.80
N VAL A 237 -10.29 12.73 -7.12
CA VAL A 237 -9.76 13.71 -8.07
C VAL A 237 -10.78 14.80 -8.31
N TYR A 238 -10.46 16.03 -7.91
CA TYR A 238 -11.34 17.18 -8.04
C TYR A 238 -11.20 17.85 -9.41
N GLY A 239 -9.98 17.96 -9.93
CA GLY A 239 -9.72 18.54 -11.25
C GLY A 239 -8.39 19.28 -11.32
N ILE A 240 -8.26 20.18 -12.31
CA ILE A 240 -7.04 20.97 -12.55
C ILE A 240 -7.31 22.42 -12.15
N ALA A 241 -6.37 23.03 -11.42
CA ALA A 241 -6.37 24.45 -11.12
C ALA A 241 -5.13 25.15 -11.68
N LYS A 242 -5.23 26.48 -11.85
CA LYS A 242 -4.11 27.37 -12.14
C LYS A 242 -3.90 28.27 -10.92
N ALA A 243 -2.65 28.52 -10.54
CA ALA A 243 -2.31 29.53 -9.53
C ALA A 243 -2.93 30.88 -9.93
N SER A 244 -3.51 31.58 -8.95
CA SER A 244 -3.93 32.96 -9.12
C SER A 244 -2.71 33.83 -9.39
N GLU A 245 -2.79 34.70 -10.41
CA GLU A 245 -1.73 35.66 -10.76
C GLU A 245 -1.57 36.76 -9.70
#